data_AF-A0A9X8VD54-F1
#
_entry.id   AF-A0A9X8VD54-F1
#
_cell.length_a   1.000
_cell.length_b   1.000
_cell.length_c   1.000
_cell.angle_alpha   90.00
_cell.angle_beta   90.00
_cell.angle_gamma   90.00
#
_symmetry.space_group_name_H-M   'P 1'
#
loop_
_entity.id
_entity.type
_entity.pdbx_description
1 polymer ?
#
loop_
_entity_poly.entity_id
_entity_poly.type
_entity_poly.pdbx_seq_one_letter_code
_entity_poly.pdbx_strand_id
1 'polypeptide(L)' 'HILIPLPENPSQQQVDKAEELAKRLVGEINSGADFGKLAITYSADSQALKGGNMGWGKLQEIPTLFAERLVSAKKGDVVG' A
#
# COMPACT_ATOMS: atom_id res chain seq x y z
N HIS A 1 -1.90 -5.15 1.43
CA HIS A 1 -1.43 -4.15 0.46
C HIS A 1 -2.56 -3.20 0.12
N ILE A 2 -2.21 -1.97 -0.24
CA ILE A 2 -3.13 -0.94 -0.68
C ILE A 2 -2.51 -0.32 -1.93
N LEU A 3 -3.18 -0.48 -3.06
CA LEU A 3 -2.82 0.15 -4.33
C LEU A 3 -3.65 1.40 -4.55
N ILE A 4 -3.00 2.56 -4.65
CA ILE A 4 -3.63 3.80 -5.10
C ILE A 4 -3.41 3.91 -6.61
N PRO A 5 -4.48 3.83 -7.42
CA PRO A 5 -4.34 3.77 -8.87
C PRO A 5 -3.95 5.15 -9.43
N LEU A 6 -3.05 5.15 -10.41
CA LEU A 6 -2.79 6.29 -11.28
C LEU A 6 -3.08 5.87 -12.73
N PRO A 7 -3.60 6.79 -13.58
CA PRO A 7 -3.71 6.53 -15.01
C PRO A 7 -2.32 6.39 -15.64
N GLU A 8 -2.24 5.83 -16.85
CA GLU A 8 -0.97 5.58 -17.56
C GLU A 8 -0.14 6.87 -17.77
N ASN A 9 -0.80 7.97 -18.08
CA ASN A 9 -0.21 9.30 -18.18
C ASN A 9 -0.88 10.25 -17.18
N PRO A 10 -0.46 10.26 -15.90
CA PRO A 10 -1.05 11.13 -14.91
C PRO A 10 -0.55 12.57 -15.09
N SER A 11 -1.42 13.54 -14.83
CA SER A 11 -1.00 14.92 -14.59
C SER A 11 -0.31 15.04 -13.23
N GLN A 12 0.53 16.07 -13.06
CA GLN A 12 1.20 16.34 -11.77
C GLN A 12 0.19 16.41 -10.62
N GLN A 13 -0.95 17.07 -10.83
CA GLN A 13 -2.00 17.17 -9.81
C GLN A 13 -2.61 15.81 -9.41
N GLN A 14 -2.66 14.84 -10.33
CA GLN A 14 -3.12 13.48 -10.00
C GLN A 14 -2.08 12.72 -9.20
N VAL A 15 -0.79 12.88 -9.54
CA VAL A 15 0.32 12.31 -8.77
C VAL A 15 0.31 12.87 -7.35
N ASP A 16 0.26 14.20 -7.20
CA ASP A 16 0.28 14.86 -5.90
C ASP A 16 -0.89 14.40 -5.00
N LYS A 17 -2.10 14.30 -5.57
CA LYS A 17 -3.29 13.80 -4.84
C LYS A 17 -3.15 12.34 -4.44
N ALA A 18 -2.63 11.49 -5.31
CA ALA A 18 -2.42 10.08 -5.01
C ALA A 18 -1.35 9.90 -3.93
N GLU A 19 -0.27 10.69 -3.98
CA GLU A 19 0.80 10.69 -3.00
C GLU A 19 0.31 11.21 -1.64
N GLU A 20 -0.46 12.29 -1.61
CA GLU A 20 -1.07 12.83 -0.39
C GLU A 20 -2.00 11.80 0.26
N LEU A 21 -2.83 11.13 -0.54
CA LEU A 21 -3.68 10.04 -0.06
C LEU A 21 -2.86 8.90 0.52
N ALA A 22 -1.81 8.45 -0.18
CA ALA A 22 -0.94 7.37 0.30
C ALA A 22 -0.27 7.74 1.64
N LYS A 23 0.29 8.94 1.75
CA LYS A 23 0.90 9.47 2.98
C LYS A 23 -0.09 9.54 4.13
N ARG A 24 -1.31 10.01 3.86
CA ARG A 24 -2.39 10.06 4.86
C ARG A 24 -2.73 8.67 5.37
N LEU A 25 -2.91 7.68 4.49
CA LEU A 25 -3.22 6.31 4.89
C LEU A 25 -2.12 5.69 5.74
N VAL A 26 -0.85 5.89 5.37
CA VAL A 26 0.29 5.46 6.20
C VAL A 26 0.22 6.08 7.59
N GLY A 27 -0.08 7.39 7.68
CA GLY A 27 -0.27 8.08 8.97
C GLY A 27 -1.42 7.50 9.81
N GLU A 28 -2.57 7.23 9.19
CA GLU A 28 -3.72 6.63 9.86
C GLU A 28 -3.39 5.21 10.37
N ILE A 29 -2.75 4.37 9.56
CA ILE A 29 -2.35 3.01 9.96
C ILE A 29 -1.35 3.06 11.12
N ASN A 30 -0.34 3.92 11.04
CA ASN A 30 0.63 4.11 12.14
C ASN A 30 -0.03 4.64 13.42
N SER A 31 -1.17 5.32 13.31
CA SER A 31 -1.97 5.77 14.45
C SER A 31 -2.92 4.70 15.00
N GLY A 32 -2.88 3.48 14.44
CA GLY A 32 -3.69 2.34 14.88
C GLY A 32 -4.97 2.10 14.07
N ALA A 33 -5.14 2.75 12.92
CA ALA A 33 -6.25 2.43 12.03
C ALA A 33 -6.13 1.00 11.48
N ASP A 34 -7.29 0.38 11.20
CA ASP A 34 -7.35 -0.97 10.66
C ASP A 34 -6.91 -0.99 9.19
N PHE A 35 -5.76 -1.62 8.92
CA PHE A 35 -5.20 -1.75 7.58
C PHE A 35 -6.19 -2.38 6.59
N GLY A 36 -6.91 -3.42 7.01
CA GLY A 36 -7.84 -4.15 6.16
C GLY A 36 -9.03 -3.28 5.75
N LYS A 37 -9.59 -2.48 6.66
CA LYS A 37 -10.66 -1.54 6.34
C LYS A 37 -10.21 -0.46 5.35
N LEU A 38 -9.01 0.08 5.54
CA LEU A 38 -8.45 1.07 4.62
C LEU A 38 -8.17 0.45 3.24
N ALA A 39 -7.69 -0.79 3.19
CA ALA A 39 -7.51 -1.52 1.94
C ALA A 39 -8.83 -1.74 1.20
N ILE A 40 -9.89 -2.16 1.89
CA ILE A 40 -11.23 -2.31 1.30
C ILE A 40 -11.75 -0.99 0.72
N THR A 41 -11.48 0.12 1.41
CA THR A 41 -12.03 1.44 1.07
C THR A 41 -11.28 2.12 -0.08
N TYR A 42 -9.95 2.04 -0.07
CA TYR A 42 -9.10 2.87 -0.94
C TYR A 42 -8.28 2.08 -1.96
N SER A 43 -8.09 0.78 -1.75
CA SER A 43 -7.27 0.01 -2.68
C SER A 43 -8.04 -0.31 -3.96
N ALA A 44 -7.38 -0.11 -5.10
CA ALA A 44 -7.88 -0.54 -6.40
C ALA A 44 -7.38 -1.94 -6.81
N ASP A 45 -6.74 -2.69 -5.91
CA ASP A 45 -6.27 -4.05 -6.21
C ASP A 45 -7.41 -5.08 -6.07
N SER A 46 -7.23 -6.26 -6.67
CA SER A 46 -8.22 -7.34 -6.62
C SER A 46 -8.38 -7.98 -5.24
N GLN A 47 -7.44 -7.73 -4.33
CA GLN A 47 -7.47 -8.21 -2.95
C GLN A 47 -8.03 -7.16 -1.98
N ALA A 48 -8.46 -5.99 -2.46
CA ALA A 48 -9.00 -4.90 -1.66
C ALA A 48 -10.14 -5.42 -0.77
N LEU A 49 -11.07 -6.18 -1.34
CA LEU A 49 -12.21 -6.79 -0.63
C LEU A 49 -11.79 -7.81 0.45
N LYS A 50 -10.56 -8.33 0.39
CA LYS A 50 -9.96 -9.20 1.41
C LYS A 50 -9.04 -8.45 2.36
N GLY A 51 -9.20 -7.12 2.46
CA GLY A 51 -8.34 -6.26 3.28
C GLY A 51 -6.92 -6.14 2.74
N GLY A 52 -6.72 -6.38 1.44
CA GLY A 52 -5.41 -6.36 0.81
C GLY A 52 -4.49 -7.49 1.27
N ASN A 53 -5.04 -8.56 1.86
CA ASN A 53 -4.23 -9.67 2.35
C ASN A 53 -3.59 -10.45 1.20
N MET A 54 -2.26 -10.51 1.17
CA MET A 54 -1.47 -11.23 0.17
C MET A 54 -1.07 -12.65 0.61
N GLY A 55 -1.30 -13.01 1.87
CA GLY A 55 -0.83 -14.27 2.44
C GLY A 55 0.68 -14.31 2.69
N TRP A 56 1.21 -15.53 2.80
CA TRP A 56 2.65 -15.77 2.94
C TRP A 56 3.28 -15.96 1.57
N GLY A 57 4.41 -15.30 1.34
CA GLY A 57 5.20 -15.44 0.11
C GLY A 57 6.69 -15.29 0.42
N LYS A 58 7.54 -15.71 -0.52
CA LYS A 58 8.99 -15.50 -0.42
C LYS A 58 9.33 -14.10 -0.90
N LEU A 59 10.33 -13.48 -0.27
CA LEU A 59 10.81 -12.15 -0.67
C LEU A 59 11.24 -12.09 -2.14
N GLN A 60 11.77 -13.20 -2.68
CA GLN A 60 12.20 -13.32 -4.09
C GLN A 60 11.05 -13.29 -5.09
N GLU A 61 9.81 -13.54 -4.63
CA GLU A 61 8.59 -13.50 -5.45
C GLU A 61 7.99 -12.08 -5.48
N ILE A 62 8.53 -11.16 -4.67
CA ILE A 62 8.11 -9.77 -4.60
C ILE A 62 8.99 -8.93 -5.54
N PRO A 63 8.40 -7.99 -6.31
CA PRO A 63 9.19 -7.06 -7.13
C PRO A 63 10.28 -6.36 -6.33
N THR A 64 11.47 -6.21 -6.93
CA THR A 64 12.67 -5.67 -6.26
C THR A 64 12.43 -4.30 -5.62
N LEU A 65 11.62 -3.46 -6.25
CA LEU A 65 11.19 -2.15 -5.74
C LEU A 65 10.66 -2.21 -4.30
N PHE A 66 9.92 -3.27 -3.95
CA PHE A 66 9.41 -3.48 -2.61
C PHE A 66 10.35 -4.33 -1.76
N ALA A 67 11.02 -5.32 -2.37
CA ALA A 67 11.88 -6.25 -1.66
C ALA A 67 12.97 -5.53 -0.84
N GLU A 68 13.61 -4.50 -1.40
CA GLU A 68 14.66 -3.74 -0.71
C GLU A 68 14.18 -3.10 0.60
N ARG A 69 12.94 -2.61 0.62
CA ARG A 69 12.34 -1.97 1.81
C ARG A 69 11.78 -2.98 2.80
N LEU A 70 11.40 -4.17 2.32
CA LEU A 70 10.89 -5.26 3.14
C LEU A 70 11.99 -6.04 3.88
N VAL A 71 13.24 -6.04 3.39
CA VAL A 71 14.37 -6.74 4.04
C VAL A 71 14.56 -6.27 5.49
N SER A 72 14.41 -4.98 5.76
CA SER A 72 14.59 -4.39 7.10
C SER A 72 13.28 -4.22 7.88
N ALA A 73 12.13 -4.55 7.27
CA ALA A 73 10.82 -4.39 7.89
C ALA A 73 10.57 -5.46 8.96
N LYS A 74 10.02 -5.03 10.10
CA LYS A 74 9.60 -5.89 11.19
C LYS A 74 8.11 -6.14 11.11
N LYS A 75 7.65 -7.16 11.86
CA LYS A 75 6.22 -7.44 12.00
C LYS A 75 5.50 -6.20 12.55
N GLY A 76 4.51 -5.72 11.80
CA GLY A 76 3.70 -4.55 12.16
C GLY A 76 4.13 -3.26 11.49
N ASP A 77 5.29 -3.24 10.82
CA ASP A 77 5.74 -2.07 10.09
C ASP A 77 4.86 -1.82 8.85
N VAL A 78 4.66 -0.54 8.54
CA VAL A 78 4.01 -0.08 7.31
C VAL A 78 5.08 0.44 6.37
N VAL A 79 5.10 -0.08 5.14
CA VAL A 79 6.07 0.30 4.10
C VAL A 79 5.33 0.92 2.92
N GLY A 80 5.69 2.15 2.54
CA GLY A 80 5.09 2.93 1.46
C GLY A 80 5.91 4.15 1.11
#